data_AF-A0A1Y1JXR3-F1
#
_entry.id   AF-A0A1Y1JXR3-F1
#
_cell.length_a   1.000
_cell.length_b   1.000
_cell.length_c   1.000
_cell.angle_alpha   90.00
_cell.angle_beta   90.00
_cell.angle_gamma   90.00
#
_symmetry.space_group_name_H-M   'P 1'
#
loop_
_entity.id
_entity.type
_entity.pdbx_description
1 polymer ?
#
loop_
_entity_poly.entity_id
_entity_poly.type
_entity_poly.pdbx_seq_one_letter_code
_entity_poly.pdbx_strand_id
1 'polypeptide(L)'
;MEIYRKYIALRPKNMPSPKLFVSYRKGKCARQVIGRNQIGTWPFKIASYLKLPNPKKYTGHSFRRSSATLLADAGIDIIGLKRHGGWKSSNVAESYVNESLTNKIETAQKILCGPPGNPSLSSLPSTEPAISYRTNSNPLSTADCQESVNTVFSNCLSNSRTN
;
A
#
# COMPACT_ATOMS: atom_id res chain seq x y z
N MET A 1 19.11 -6.36 -9.54
CA MET A 1 19.34 -6.80 -10.94
C MET A 1 19.86 -8.24 -11.08
N GLU A 2 20.22 -8.92 -9.99
CA GLU A 2 20.82 -10.27 -10.05
C GLU A 2 19.94 -11.32 -10.75
N ILE A 3 18.66 -11.40 -10.37
CA ILE A 3 17.70 -12.37 -10.96
C ILE A 3 17.58 -12.17 -12.48
N TYR A 4 17.52 -10.92 -12.94
CA TYR A 4 17.48 -10.60 -14.35
C TYR A 4 18.73 -11.11 -15.09
N ARG A 5 19.93 -10.85 -14.56
CA ARG A 5 21.19 -11.31 -15.17
C ARG A 5 21.27 -12.84 -15.22
N LYS A 6 20.91 -13.52 -14.13
CA LYS A 6 20.82 -14.99 -14.09
C LYS A 6 19.87 -15.53 -15.15
N TYR A 7 18.69 -14.91 -15.30
CA TYR A 7 17.72 -15.31 -16.31
C TYR A 7 18.25 -15.11 -17.74
N ILE A 8 18.87 -13.96 -18.04
CA ILE A 8 19.45 -13.69 -19.36
C ILE A 8 20.52 -14.72 -19.73
N ALA A 9 21.37 -15.13 -18.78
CA ALA A 9 22.41 -16.13 -19.02
C ALA A 9 21.85 -17.52 -19.39
N LEU A 10 20.62 -17.85 -18.96
CA LEU A 10 19.95 -19.11 -19.30
C LEU A 10 19.22 -19.07 -20.65
N ARG A 11 19.04 -17.89 -21.26
CA ARG A 11 18.31 -17.76 -22.53
C ARG A 11 19.14 -18.25 -23.70
N PRO A 12 18.51 -18.86 -24.73
CA PRO A 12 19.20 -19.16 -25.99
C PRO A 12 19.76 -17.88 -26.64
N LYS A 13 20.99 -17.92 -27.13
CA LYS A 13 21.66 -16.74 -27.72
C LYS A 13 20.94 -16.21 -28.97
N ASN A 14 20.58 -17.09 -29.91
CA ASN A 14 19.96 -16.66 -31.18
C ASN A 14 18.43 -16.69 -31.07
N MET A 15 17.85 -15.82 -30.25
CA MET A 15 16.39 -15.67 -30.15
C MET A 15 15.83 -14.87 -31.33
N PRO A 16 14.75 -15.34 -31.98
CA PRO A 16 14.15 -14.64 -33.12
C PRO A 16 13.35 -13.39 -32.72
N SER A 17 13.14 -13.14 -31.43
CA SER A 17 12.30 -12.06 -30.93
C SER A 17 13.00 -11.33 -29.77
N PRO A 18 12.87 -9.99 -29.68
CA PRO A 18 13.42 -9.21 -28.57
C PRO A 18 12.66 -9.41 -27.25
N LYS A 19 11.52 -10.13 -27.25
CA LYS A 19 10.71 -10.36 -26.05
C LYS A 19 11.51 -11.07 -24.95
N LEU A 20 11.48 -10.49 -23.74
CA LEU A 20 12.28 -10.96 -22.61
C LEU A 20 11.96 -12.40 -22.22
N PHE A 21 10.67 -12.72 -22.01
CA PHE A 21 10.27 -14.00 -21.47
C PHE A 21 10.12 -15.08 -22.55
N VAL A 22 10.82 -16.19 -22.36
CA VAL A 22 10.80 -17.39 -23.20
C VAL A 22 10.22 -18.58 -22.45
N SER A 23 9.64 -19.52 -23.19
CA SER A 23 9.08 -20.77 -22.67
C SER A 23 10.16 -21.59 -21.97
N TYR A 24 9.84 -22.15 -20.81
CA TYR A 24 10.70 -23.10 -20.09
C TYR A 24 10.06 -24.50 -20.15
N ARG A 25 10.79 -25.47 -20.69
CA ARG A 25 10.30 -26.86 -20.88
C ARG A 25 11.44 -27.84 -20.63
N LYS A 26 11.16 -28.96 -20.00
CA LYS A 26 12.13 -30.04 -19.74
C LYS A 26 13.45 -29.51 -19.12
N GLY A 27 13.34 -28.65 -18.12
CA GLY A 27 14.51 -28.11 -17.40
C GLY A 27 15.30 -27.00 -18.12
N LYS A 28 14.87 -26.53 -19.31
CA LYS A 28 15.62 -25.53 -20.08
C LYS A 28 14.74 -24.47 -20.76
N CYS A 29 15.33 -23.32 -21.04
CA CYS A 29 14.73 -22.29 -21.87
C CYS A 29 14.66 -22.74 -23.34
N ALA A 30 13.46 -22.76 -23.90
CA ALA A 30 13.20 -23.06 -25.30
C ALA A 30 13.26 -21.77 -26.14
N ARG A 31 13.57 -21.92 -27.45
CA ARG A 31 13.56 -20.81 -28.42
C ARG A 31 12.13 -20.45 -28.86
N GLN A 32 11.26 -20.19 -27.90
CA GLN A 32 9.87 -19.80 -28.14
C GLN A 32 9.48 -18.76 -27.09
N VAL A 33 8.83 -17.68 -27.51
CA VAL A 33 8.28 -16.67 -26.59
C VAL A 33 7.14 -17.28 -25.77
N ILE A 34 7.07 -16.94 -24.48
CA ILE A 34 5.95 -17.37 -23.63
C ILE A 34 4.65 -16.62 -24.00
N GLY A 35 3.53 -17.34 -24.03
CA GLY A 35 2.21 -16.74 -24.28
C GLY A 35 1.66 -15.97 -23.07
N ARG A 36 0.82 -14.96 -23.33
CA ARG A 36 0.21 -14.14 -22.25
C ARG A 36 -0.60 -14.97 -21.25
N ASN A 37 -1.30 -16.01 -21.73
CA ASN A 37 -2.11 -16.87 -20.88
C ASN A 37 -1.25 -17.65 -19.89
N GLN A 38 -0.07 -18.11 -20.32
CA GLN A 38 0.89 -18.79 -19.44
C GLN A 38 1.39 -17.87 -18.33
N ILE A 39 1.78 -16.64 -18.65
CA ILE A 39 2.18 -15.64 -17.63
C ILE A 39 1.00 -15.35 -16.69
N GLY A 40 -0.22 -15.24 -17.23
CA GLY A 40 -1.43 -15.02 -16.45
C GLY A 40 -1.72 -16.12 -15.42
N THR A 41 -1.19 -17.34 -15.62
CA THR A 41 -1.30 -18.45 -14.64
C THR A 41 -0.27 -18.40 -13.52
N TRP A 42 0.77 -17.56 -13.60
CA TRP A 42 1.85 -17.56 -12.59
C TRP A 42 1.35 -17.25 -11.18
N PRO A 43 0.48 -16.25 -10.94
CA PRO A 43 -0.05 -15.99 -9.61
C PRO A 43 -0.76 -17.20 -9.01
N PHE A 44 -1.59 -17.90 -9.81
CA PHE A 44 -2.23 -19.16 -9.40
C PHE A 44 -1.21 -20.24 -9.02
N LYS A 45 -0.16 -20.43 -9.84
CA LYS A 45 0.88 -21.45 -9.58
C LYS A 45 1.65 -21.15 -8.30
N ILE A 46 2.01 -19.88 -8.08
CA ILE A 46 2.71 -19.44 -6.87
C ILE A 46 1.81 -19.62 -5.64
N ALA A 47 0.55 -19.19 -5.71
CA ALA A 47 -0.41 -19.37 -4.62
C ALA A 47 -0.63 -20.85 -4.28
N SER A 48 -0.71 -21.71 -5.29
CA SER A 48 -0.82 -23.16 -5.11
C SER A 48 0.42 -23.76 -4.46
N TYR A 49 1.61 -23.36 -4.91
CA TYR A 49 2.89 -23.80 -4.33
C TYR A 49 3.01 -23.39 -2.85
N LEU A 50 2.62 -22.16 -2.53
CA LEU A 50 2.61 -21.61 -1.17
C LEU A 50 1.44 -22.11 -0.31
N LYS A 51 0.55 -22.95 -0.86
CA LYS A 51 -0.66 -23.49 -0.19
C LYS A 51 -1.59 -22.39 0.36
N LEU A 52 -1.73 -21.28 -0.37
CA LEU A 52 -2.66 -20.21 0.01
C LEU A 52 -4.12 -20.66 -0.19
N PRO A 53 -5.07 -20.14 0.62
CA PRO A 53 -6.49 -20.45 0.44
C PRO A 53 -6.99 -19.92 -0.91
N ASN A 54 -7.87 -20.70 -1.56
CA ASN A 54 -8.51 -20.33 -2.81
C ASN A 54 -7.54 -19.86 -3.93
N PRO A 55 -6.52 -20.66 -4.31
CA PRO A 55 -5.48 -20.23 -5.24
C PRO A 55 -6.02 -19.79 -6.61
N LYS A 56 -7.19 -20.31 -7.02
CA LYS A 56 -7.89 -19.93 -8.26
C LYS A 56 -8.25 -18.44 -8.36
N LYS A 57 -8.35 -17.74 -7.21
CA LYS A 57 -8.60 -16.29 -7.18
C LYS A 57 -7.38 -15.44 -7.57
N TYR A 58 -6.18 -16.04 -7.60
CA TYR A 58 -4.95 -15.35 -7.97
C TYR A 58 -4.77 -15.39 -9.49
N THR A 59 -5.14 -14.30 -10.14
CA THR A 59 -5.04 -14.13 -11.60
C THR A 59 -3.88 -13.22 -11.97
N GLY A 60 -3.60 -13.06 -13.27
CA GLY A 60 -2.55 -12.15 -13.76
C GLY A 60 -2.62 -10.72 -13.21
N HIS A 61 -3.79 -10.23 -12.80
CA HIS A 61 -3.95 -8.90 -12.20
C HIS A 61 -3.45 -8.83 -10.75
N SER A 62 -3.28 -9.96 -10.05
CA SER A 62 -2.90 -9.97 -8.63
C SER A 62 -1.59 -9.26 -8.36
N PHE A 63 -0.56 -9.42 -9.22
CA PHE A 63 0.71 -8.71 -9.04
C PHE A 63 0.55 -7.19 -9.18
N ARG A 64 -0.23 -6.74 -10.16
CA ARG A 64 -0.49 -5.31 -10.37
C ARG A 64 -1.22 -4.68 -9.19
N ARG A 65 -2.27 -5.35 -8.70
CA ARG A 65 -3.03 -4.90 -7.52
C ARG A 65 -2.15 -4.84 -6.28
N SER A 66 -1.42 -5.93 -6.00
CA SER A 66 -0.53 -5.99 -4.83
C SER A 66 0.55 -4.90 -4.88
N SER A 67 1.15 -4.68 -6.05
CA SER A 67 2.15 -3.63 -6.22
C SER A 67 1.59 -2.22 -6.02
N ALA A 68 0.34 -1.96 -6.43
CA ALA A 68 -0.31 -0.68 -6.23
C ALA A 68 -0.67 -0.46 -4.75
N THR A 69 -1.26 -1.46 -4.10
CA THR A 69 -1.58 -1.43 -2.66
C THR A 69 -0.32 -1.18 -1.83
N LEU A 70 0.76 -1.92 -2.06
CA LEU A 70 2.01 -1.73 -1.31
C LEU A 70 2.59 -0.31 -1.45
N LEU A 71 2.47 0.31 -2.63
CA LEU A 71 2.91 1.69 -2.82
C LEU A 71 1.97 2.69 -2.14
N ALA A 72 0.66 2.45 -2.19
CA ALA A 72 -0.32 3.27 -1.50
C ALA A 72 -0.13 3.22 0.02
N ASP A 73 0.11 2.02 0.58
CA ASP A 73 0.40 1.81 2.01
C ASP A 73 1.72 2.45 2.44
N ALA A 74 2.69 2.57 1.51
CA ALA A 74 3.94 3.29 1.71
C ALA A 74 3.80 4.82 1.58
N GLY A 75 2.57 5.34 1.39
CA GLY A 75 2.29 6.77 1.33
C GLY A 75 2.64 7.44 0.01
N ILE A 76 2.72 6.69 -1.11
CA ILE A 76 2.95 7.32 -2.41
C ILE A 76 1.80 8.28 -2.77
N ASP A 77 2.14 9.43 -3.35
CA ASP A 77 1.14 10.33 -3.90
C ASP A 77 0.37 9.70 -5.08
N ILE A 78 -0.88 10.13 -5.27
CA ILE A 78 -1.77 9.64 -6.31
C ILE A 78 -1.19 9.81 -7.73
N ILE A 79 -0.44 10.88 -8.00
CA ILE A 79 0.20 11.09 -9.31
C ILE A 79 1.32 10.06 -9.52
N GLY A 80 2.08 9.77 -8.46
CA GLY A 80 3.08 8.69 -8.45
C GLY A 80 2.43 7.33 -8.70
N LEU A 81 1.31 7.05 -8.03
CA LEU A 81 0.57 5.81 -8.18
C LEU A 81 -0.03 5.64 -9.58
N LYS A 82 -0.57 6.71 -10.18
CA LYS A 82 -1.08 6.73 -11.57
C LYS A 82 0.01 6.42 -12.58
N ARG A 83 1.17 7.05 -12.42
CA ARG A 83 2.35 6.82 -13.26
C ARG A 83 2.87 5.39 -13.13
N HIS A 84 2.90 4.84 -11.92
CA HIS A 84 3.27 3.44 -11.68
C HIS A 84 2.30 2.46 -12.35
N GLY A 85 0.98 2.66 -12.16
CA GLY A 85 -0.05 1.75 -12.68
C GLY A 85 -0.43 1.96 -14.15
N GLY A 86 0.10 3.00 -14.80
CA GLY A 86 -0.25 3.41 -16.17
C GLY A 86 -1.69 3.91 -16.31
N TRP A 87 -2.24 4.53 -15.26
CA TRP A 87 -3.64 4.98 -15.23
C TRP A 87 -3.81 6.42 -15.72
N LYS A 88 -4.71 6.61 -16.70
CA LYS A 88 -5.11 7.95 -17.16
C LYS A 88 -6.05 8.65 -16.16
N SER A 89 -7.09 7.93 -15.72
CA SER A 89 -8.03 8.41 -14.70
C SER A 89 -7.51 8.12 -13.29
N SER A 90 -7.87 8.98 -12.35
CA SER A 90 -7.54 8.82 -10.93
C SER A 90 -8.42 7.79 -10.24
N ASN A 91 -9.64 7.50 -10.74
CA ASN A 91 -10.62 6.64 -10.06
C ASN A 91 -10.06 5.27 -9.65
N VAL A 92 -9.23 4.65 -10.50
CA VAL A 92 -8.63 3.33 -10.18
C VAL A 92 -7.46 3.46 -9.21
N ALA A 93 -6.75 4.60 -9.20
CA ALA A 93 -5.66 4.84 -8.25
C ALA A 93 -6.21 5.18 -6.86
N GLU A 94 -7.28 5.99 -6.81
CA GLU A 94 -7.98 6.41 -5.58
C GLU A 94 -8.46 5.22 -4.77
N SER A 95 -8.96 4.15 -5.41
CA SER A 95 -9.41 2.96 -4.67
C SER A 95 -8.29 2.35 -3.82
N TYR A 96 -7.04 2.34 -4.31
CA TYR A 96 -5.92 1.81 -3.53
C TYR A 96 -5.51 2.75 -2.39
N VAL A 97 -5.52 4.07 -2.63
CA VAL A 97 -5.19 5.07 -1.59
C VAL A 97 -6.26 5.08 -0.49
N ASN A 98 -7.53 5.00 -0.86
CA ASN A 98 -8.66 4.97 0.07
C ASN A 98 -8.71 3.67 0.89
N GLU A 99 -8.14 2.57 0.38
CA GLU A 99 -8.06 1.30 1.12
C GLU A 99 -6.85 1.25 2.06
N SER A 100 -5.84 2.11 1.88
CA SER A 100 -4.64 2.17 2.72
C SER A 100 -4.99 2.43 4.19
N LEU A 101 -4.63 1.47 5.05
CA LEU A 101 -4.83 1.59 6.49
C LEU A 101 -3.89 2.65 7.07
N THR A 102 -2.65 2.72 6.58
CA THR A 102 -1.65 3.71 7.01
C THR A 102 -2.18 5.13 6.80
N ASN A 103 -2.71 5.42 5.61
CA ASN A 103 -3.22 6.76 5.30
C ASN A 103 -4.42 7.13 6.19
N LYS A 104 -5.30 6.16 6.49
CA LYS A 104 -6.42 6.37 7.42
C LYS A 104 -5.94 6.68 8.82
N ILE A 105 -4.95 5.93 9.32
CA ILE A 105 -4.36 6.15 10.65
C ILE A 105 -3.69 7.53 10.70
N GLU A 106 -2.86 7.88 9.72
CA GLU A 106 -2.18 9.18 9.68
C GLU A 106 -3.18 10.35 9.62
N THR A 107 -4.25 10.20 8.83
CA THR A 107 -5.30 11.21 8.73
C THR A 107 -6.04 11.36 10.06
N ALA A 108 -6.40 10.25 10.71
CA ALA A 108 -7.03 10.26 12.02
C ALA A 108 -6.12 10.90 13.08
N GLN A 109 -4.83 10.61 13.07
CA GLN A 109 -3.84 11.21 13.98
C GLN A 109 -3.77 12.73 13.78
N LYS A 110 -3.72 13.21 12.54
CA LYS A 110 -3.72 14.66 12.24
C LYS A 110 -4.98 15.36 12.74
N ILE A 111 -6.13 14.70 12.65
CA ILE A 111 -7.41 15.23 13.14
C ILE A 111 -7.42 15.28 14.68
N LEU A 112 -6.97 14.21 15.35
CA LEU A 112 -7.04 14.08 16.80
C LEU A 112 -5.96 14.86 17.54
N CYS A 113 -4.74 14.94 17.00
CA CYS A 113 -3.58 15.52 17.66
C CYS A 113 -3.25 16.94 17.20
N GLY A 114 -3.90 17.41 16.11
CA GLY A 114 -3.51 18.65 15.44
C GLY A 114 -2.12 18.54 14.77
N PRO A 115 -1.71 19.58 14.02
CA PRO A 115 -0.33 19.66 13.55
C PRO A 115 0.63 19.72 14.76
N PRO A 116 1.83 19.11 14.69
CA PRO A 116 2.83 19.26 15.74
C PRO A 116 3.11 20.75 15.92
N GLY A 117 2.69 21.30 17.07
CA GLY A 117 2.86 22.70 17.37
C GLY A 117 4.33 23.07 17.26
N ASN A 118 4.63 24.10 16.48
CA ASN A 118 5.93 24.76 16.55
C ASN A 118 6.14 25.19 18.01
N PRO A 119 7.22 24.78 18.69
CA PRO A 119 7.52 25.32 20.00
C PRO A 119 7.88 26.81 19.86
N SER A 120 7.07 27.63 20.52
CA SER A 120 7.40 28.98 21.01
C SER A 120 7.36 30.15 20.02
N LEU A 121 6.34 30.99 20.19
CA LEU A 121 6.55 32.44 20.29
C LEU A 121 5.53 33.05 21.27
N SER A 122 5.79 32.88 22.56
CA SER A 122 5.07 33.56 23.64
C SER A 122 5.82 34.85 24.00
N SER A 123 5.33 36.00 23.53
CA SER A 123 5.43 37.28 24.25
C SER A 123 4.65 38.39 23.53
N LEU A 124 3.51 38.83 24.07
CA LEU A 124 3.31 40.16 24.68
C LEU A 124 1.83 40.35 25.10
N PRO A 125 1.54 41.27 26.05
CA PRO A 125 0.60 41.05 27.13
C PRO A 125 -0.83 41.54 26.88
N SER A 126 -1.71 40.92 27.66
CA SER A 126 -3.13 41.18 27.89
C SER A 126 -3.47 42.60 28.33
N THR A 127 -4.59 43.11 27.82
CA THR A 127 -5.52 43.96 28.59
C THR A 127 -6.94 43.49 28.27
N GLU A 128 -7.63 43.05 29.31
CA GLU A 128 -8.97 42.41 29.37
C GLU A 128 -10.14 43.43 29.26
N PRO A 129 -11.47 43.08 29.26
CA PRO A 129 -12.08 41.88 29.89
C PRO A 129 -13.27 41.13 29.21
N ALA A 130 -13.46 39.89 29.72
CA ALA A 130 -14.66 39.03 29.91
C ALA A 130 -15.67 38.79 28.75
N ILE A 131 -16.12 37.55 28.45
CA ILE A 131 -17.02 36.70 29.27
C ILE A 131 -16.90 35.19 28.91
N SER A 132 -16.83 34.39 29.97
CA SER A 132 -17.12 32.95 30.22
C SER A 132 -17.25 31.92 29.09
N TYR A 133 -16.48 30.83 29.20
CA TYR A 133 -17.00 29.53 29.67
C TYR A 133 -15.87 28.66 30.23
N ARG A 134 -16.18 27.92 31.31
CA ARG A 134 -15.27 27.02 32.02
C ARG A 134 -15.55 25.59 31.56
N THR A 135 -14.61 24.97 30.87
CA THR A 135 -14.44 23.51 30.90
C THR A 135 -12.94 23.19 30.97
N ASN A 136 -12.60 22.28 31.89
CA ASN A 136 -11.26 21.96 32.35
C ASN A 136 -10.27 21.66 31.22
N SER A 137 -9.15 22.40 31.21
CA SER A 137 -7.94 22.03 30.51
C SER A 137 -7.21 20.91 31.25
N ASN A 138 -6.86 19.85 30.54
CA ASN A 138 -5.54 19.24 30.64
C ASN A 138 -5.05 19.01 29.21
N PRO A 139 -3.88 19.55 28.80
CA PRO A 139 -3.27 19.17 27.54
C PRO A 139 -2.84 17.70 27.67
N LEU A 140 -3.50 16.86 26.88
CA LEU A 140 -3.28 15.42 26.85
C LEU A 140 -1.88 15.17 26.26
N SER A 141 -1.06 14.39 26.97
CA SER A 141 0.32 14.10 26.57
C SER A 141 0.32 13.36 25.23
N THR A 142 1.32 13.59 24.38
CA THR A 142 1.50 12.89 23.10
C THR A 142 1.50 11.36 23.24
N ALA A 143 1.81 10.84 24.43
CA ALA A 143 1.72 9.40 24.74
C ALA A 143 0.26 8.90 24.84
N ASP A 144 -0.64 9.72 25.38
CA ASP A 144 -2.05 9.37 25.62
C ASP A 144 -2.88 9.37 24.32
N CYS A 145 -2.44 10.13 23.30
CA CYS A 145 -3.02 10.09 21.95
C CYS A 145 -2.75 8.75 21.25
N GLN A 146 -1.64 8.08 21.55
CA GLN A 146 -1.32 6.77 20.99
C GLN A 146 -2.21 5.67 21.60
N GLU A 147 -2.48 5.76 22.90
CA GLU A 147 -3.27 4.78 23.67
C GLU A 147 -4.77 4.88 23.39
N SER A 148 -5.29 6.10 23.23
CA SER A 148 -6.69 6.35 22.83
C SER A 148 -6.98 5.86 21.41
N VAL A 149 -6.07 6.07 20.46
CA VAL A 149 -6.21 5.54 19.08
C VAL A 149 -6.21 4.02 19.08
N ASN A 150 -5.29 3.36 19.78
CA ASN A 150 -5.24 1.89 19.88
C ASN A 150 -6.49 1.29 20.54
N THR A 151 -7.06 1.98 21.53
CA THR A 151 -8.28 1.55 22.23
C THR A 151 -9.52 1.66 21.32
N VAL A 152 -9.66 2.77 20.58
CA VAL A 152 -10.76 2.95 19.62
C VAL A 152 -10.71 1.92 18.49
N PHE A 153 -9.52 1.64 17.95
CA PHE A 153 -9.36 0.62 16.90
C PHE A 153 -9.63 -0.81 17.40
N SER A 154 -9.20 -1.14 18.62
CA SER A 154 -9.45 -2.46 19.24
C SER A 154 -10.95 -2.74 19.41
N ASN A 155 -11.71 -1.72 19.84
CA ASN A 155 -13.17 -1.82 20.02
C ASN A 155 -13.95 -1.93 18.71
N CYS A 156 -13.43 -1.37 17.61
CA CYS A 156 -14.02 -1.51 16.27
C CYS A 156 -13.76 -2.89 15.66
N LEU A 157 -12.58 -3.49 15.91
CA LEU A 157 -12.20 -4.82 15.44
C LEU A 157 -12.98 -5.94 16.15
N SER A 158 -13.32 -5.76 17.43
CA SER A 158 -14.16 -6.73 18.18
C SER A 158 -15.61 -6.77 17.69
N ASN A 159 -16.17 -5.64 17.25
CA ASN A 159 -17.54 -5.56 16.72
C ASN A 159 -17.69 -6.05 15.27
N SER A 160 -16.58 -6.31 14.57
CA SER A 160 -16.60 -6.77 13.18
C SER A 160 -16.56 -8.30 13.03
N ARG A 161 -16.56 -9.06 14.13
CA ARG A 161 -16.53 -10.55 14.14
C ARG A 161 -17.84 -11.23 14.53
N THR A 162 -18.92 -10.48 14.72
CA THR A 162 -20.26 -11.05 14.93
C THR A 162 -21.16 -10.64 13.77
N ASN A 163 -21.06 -11.38 12.67
CA ASN A 163 -22.14 -11.71 11.73
C ASN A 163 -21.61 -12.71 10.70
#